data_AF-A0A3D5W589-F1
#
_entry.id   AF-A0A3D5W589-F1
#
_cell.length_a   1.000
_cell.length_b   1.000
_cell.length_c   1.000
_cell.angle_alpha   90.00
_cell.angle_beta   90.00
_cell.angle_gamma   90.00
#
_symmetry.space_group_name_H-M   'P 1'
#
loop_
_entity.id
_entity.type
_entity.pdbx_description
1 polymer ?
#
loop_
_entity_poly.entity_id
_entity_poly.type
_entity_poly.pdbx_seq_one_letter_code
_entity_poly.pdbx_strand_id
1 'polypeptide(L)'
;MAGRGTDIVLGGNVVMELDALDEGERERADLIEREWQARHDQVVEAGGLYVLGTERNESRRVDNQLRGRCGRQGDPGRSRFYLSLEDNLLRIFGSDRVSGLMEKLGMEEGEAIE
;
A
#
# COMPACT_ATOMS: atom_id res chain seq x y z
N MET A 1 8.11 8.65 -0.62
CA MET A 1 8.18 7.93 0.68
C MET A 1 9.64 7.93 1.14
N ALA A 2 9.94 8.33 2.38
CA ALA A 2 11.32 8.28 2.89
C ALA A 2 11.75 6.82 3.14
N GLY A 3 12.94 6.44 2.67
CA GLY A 3 13.39 5.07 2.40
C GLY A 3 13.69 4.15 3.60
N ARG A 4 13.29 4.52 4.82
CA ARG A 4 13.24 3.64 5.99
C ARG A 4 11.96 4.00 6.72
N GLY A 5 10.91 3.21 6.51
CA GLY A 5 9.65 3.44 7.22
C GLY A 5 9.42 2.33 8.22
N THR A 6 8.69 2.66 9.27
CA THR A 6 8.14 1.75 10.27
C THR A 6 7.39 0.61 9.59
N ASP A 7 7.43 -0.57 10.21
CA ASP A 7 6.66 -1.70 9.71
C ASP A 7 5.17 -1.47 9.93
N ILE A 8 4.34 -1.94 8.99
CA ILE A 8 2.88 -1.87 9.09
C ILE A 8 2.42 -3.25 9.52
N VAL A 9 2.12 -3.39 10.81
CA VAL A 9 1.60 -4.63 11.38
C VAL A 9 0.10 -4.69 11.14
N LEU A 10 -0.38 -5.75 10.48
CA LEU A 10 -1.81 -5.95 10.24
C LEU A 10 -2.54 -6.13 11.58
N GLY A 11 -3.67 -5.44 11.76
CA GLY A 11 -4.41 -5.42 13.03
C GLY A 11 -3.95 -4.35 14.03
N GLY A 12 -2.80 -3.69 13.79
CA GLY A 12 -2.23 -2.68 14.68
C GLY A 12 -0.91 -3.14 15.32
N ASN A 13 -0.22 -2.24 16.02
CA ASN A 13 1.05 -2.57 16.67
C ASN A 13 0.81 -2.99 18.12
N VAL A 14 0.61 -4.29 18.34
CA VAL A 14 0.36 -4.87 19.66
C VAL A 14 1.48 -4.60 20.65
N VAL A 15 2.74 -4.54 20.20
CA VAL A 15 3.90 -4.27 21.06
C VAL A 15 3.77 -2.89 21.70
N MET A 16 3.38 -1.87 20.92
CA MET A 16 3.14 -0.54 21.47
C MET A 16 1.93 -0.49 22.41
N GLU A 17 0.89 -1.28 22.15
CA GLU A 17 -0.28 -1.37 23.03
C GLU A 17 0.07 -2.01 24.38
N LEU A 18 0.93 -3.04 24.36
CA LEU A 18 1.42 -3.73 25.56
C LEU A 18 2.46 -2.91 26.34
N ASP A 19 3.38 -2.21 25.66
CA ASP A 19 4.39 -1.35 26.28
C ASP A 19 3.77 -0.15 27.02
N ALA A 20 2.52 0.19 26.71
CA ALA A 20 1.78 1.26 27.36
C ALA A 20 1.05 0.81 28.65
N LEU A 21 1.11 -0.49 29.00
CA LEU A 21 0.48 -1.02 30.22
C LEU A 21 1.35 -0.83 31.45
N ASP A 22 0.70 -0.62 32.60
CA ASP A 22 1.38 -0.59 33.89
C ASP A 22 1.65 -2.03 34.40
N GLU A 23 2.69 -2.21 35.23
CA GLU A 23 3.18 -3.54 35.70
C GLU A 23 2.11 -4.41 36.40
N GLY A 24 1.01 -3.83 36.87
CA GLY A 24 -0.09 -4.51 37.56
C GLY A 24 -1.20 -5.06 36.67
N GLU A 25 -1.18 -4.82 35.35
CA GLU A 25 -2.33 -5.07 34.46
C GLU A 25 -2.22 -6.35 33.62
N ARG A 26 -1.65 -7.44 34.15
CA ARG A 26 -1.45 -8.70 33.39
C ARG A 26 -2.72 -9.25 32.72
N GLU A 27 -3.87 -9.17 33.38
CA GLU A 27 -5.15 -9.62 32.78
C GLU A 27 -5.57 -8.79 31.56
N ARG A 28 -5.11 -7.53 31.49
CA ARG A 28 -5.38 -6.62 30.38
C ARG A 28 -4.49 -6.93 29.17
N ALA A 29 -3.27 -7.44 29.39
CA ALA A 29 -2.39 -7.88 28.32
C ALA A 29 -3.01 -9.04 27.52
N ASP A 30 -3.53 -10.07 28.20
CA ASP A 30 -4.20 -11.20 27.56
C ASP A 30 -5.42 -10.77 26.73
N LEU A 31 -6.18 -9.79 27.23
CA LEU A 31 -7.32 -9.22 26.51
C LEU A 31 -6.85 -8.48 25.25
N ILE A 32 -5.83 -7.63 25.35
CA ILE A 32 -5.27 -6.87 24.23
C ILE A 32 -4.75 -7.81 23.14
N GLU A 33 -4.04 -8.87 23.50
CA GLU A 33 -3.56 -9.86 22.53
C GLU A 33 -4.71 -10.55 21.79
N ARG A 34 -5.78 -10.93 22.51
CA ARG A 34 -6.97 -11.54 21.88
C ARG A 34 -7.69 -10.57 20.95
N GLU A 35 -7.89 -9.33 21.38
CA GLU A 35 -8.51 -8.30 20.55
C GLU A 35 -7.66 -7.95 19.33
N TRP A 36 -6.33 -7.90 19.50
CA TRP A 36 -5.40 -7.73 18.40
C TRP A 36 -5.47 -8.91 17.42
N GLN A 37 -5.49 -10.15 17.89
CA GLN A 37 -5.59 -11.33 17.02
C GLN A 37 -6.88 -11.28 16.20
N ALA A 38 -8.02 -10.94 16.83
CA ALA A 38 -9.28 -10.79 16.10
C ALA A 38 -9.22 -9.70 15.02
N ARG A 39 -8.59 -8.55 15.31
CA ARG A 39 -8.35 -7.49 14.31
C ARG A 39 -7.41 -7.96 13.20
N HIS A 40 -6.33 -8.65 13.56
CA HIS A 40 -5.36 -9.18 12.62
C HIS A 40 -6.01 -10.14 11.63
N ASP A 41 -6.76 -11.12 12.14
CA ASP A 41 -7.46 -12.12 11.33
C ASP A 41 -8.47 -11.46 10.37
N GLN A 42 -9.22 -10.47 10.83
CA GLN A 42 -10.14 -9.70 9.98
C GLN A 42 -9.41 -9.00 8.82
N VAL A 43 -8.26 -8.40 9.09
CA VAL A 43 -7.45 -7.72 8.06
C VAL A 43 -6.85 -8.73 7.08
N VAL A 44 -6.36 -9.86 7.58
CA VAL A 44 -5.83 -10.96 6.75
C VAL A 44 -6.93 -11.52 5.84
N GLU A 45 -8.13 -11.77 6.37
CA GLU A 45 -9.29 -12.26 5.61
C GLU A 45 -9.74 -11.25 4.54
N ALA A 46 -9.65 -9.95 4.83
CA ALA A 46 -9.91 -8.88 3.87
C ALA A 46 -8.85 -8.76 2.75
N GLY A 47 -7.78 -9.57 2.79
CA GLY A 47 -6.70 -9.58 1.79
C GLY A 47 -5.47 -8.76 2.17
N GLY A 48 -5.38 -8.32 3.42
CA GLY A 48 -4.24 -7.62 4.00
C GLY A 48 -4.05 -6.18 3.51
N LEU A 49 -2.82 -5.68 3.60
CA LEU A 49 -2.52 -4.29 3.23
C LEU A 49 -2.60 -4.09 1.70
N TYR A 50 -3.44 -3.16 1.27
CA TYR A 50 -3.49 -2.69 -0.11
C TYR A 50 -2.68 -1.40 -0.30
N VAL A 51 -1.63 -1.47 -1.12
CA VAL A 51 -0.79 -0.33 -1.46
C VAL A 51 -1.24 0.28 -2.78
N LEU A 52 -1.76 1.50 -2.73
CA LEU A 52 -2.14 2.28 -3.91
C LEU A 52 -1.07 3.32 -4.23
N GLY A 53 -0.43 3.20 -5.39
CA GLY A 53 0.41 4.24 -5.96
C GLY A 53 -0.43 5.12 -6.89
N THR A 54 -0.43 6.43 -6.67
CA THR A 54 -1.18 7.39 -7.49
C THR A 54 -0.41 7.87 -8.71
N GLU A 55 0.91 7.68 -8.70
CA GLU A 55 1.85 8.01 -9.77
C GLU A 55 3.03 7.03 -9.71
N ARG A 56 3.88 7.07 -10.74
CA ARG A 56 5.16 6.36 -10.76
C ARG A 56 6.31 7.31 -10.52
N ASN A 57 7.28 6.89 -9.73
CA ASN A 57 8.52 7.63 -9.58
C ASN A 57 9.45 7.36 -10.77
N GLU A 58 10.28 8.35 -11.13
CA GLU A 58 11.37 8.16 -12.11
C GLU A 58 12.29 7.00 -11.71
N SER A 59 12.50 6.80 -10.41
CA SER A 59 13.23 5.66 -9.88
C SER A 59 12.30 4.51 -9.51
N ARG A 60 12.39 3.41 -10.27
CA ARG A 60 11.73 2.13 -9.93
C ARG A 60 12.04 1.64 -8.50
N ARG A 61 13.20 2.03 -7.95
CA ARG A 61 13.58 1.68 -6.57
C ARG A 61 12.59 2.24 -5.55
N VAL A 62 12.13 3.47 -5.75
CA VAL A 62 11.17 4.14 -4.84
C VAL A 62 9.80 3.47 -4.93
N ASP A 63 9.36 3.11 -6.14
CA ASP A 63 8.13 2.34 -6.33
C ASP A 63 8.18 0.96 -5.66
N ASN A 64 9.31 0.27 -5.79
CA ASN A 64 9.51 -1.03 -5.16
C ASN A 64 9.52 -0.92 -3.62
N GLN A 65 10.02 0.20 -3.06
CA GLN A 65 9.90 0.46 -1.62
C GLN A 65 8.45 0.66 -1.18
N LEU A 66 7.64 1.34 -2.00
CA LEU A 66 6.21 1.49 -1.73
C LEU A 66 5.49 0.15 -1.79
N ARG A 67 5.71 -0.62 -2.87
CA ARG A 67 5.14 -1.97 -3.03
C ARG A 67 5.56 -2.92 -1.90
N GLY A 68 6.82 -2.86 -1.47
CA GLY A 68 7.34 -3.71 -0.40
C GLY A 68 6.75 -3.43 0.99
N ARG A 69 5.83 -2.47 1.13
CA ARG A 69 5.10 -2.24 2.38
C ARG A 69 4.03 -3.29 2.66
N CYS A 70 3.43 -3.88 1.62
CA CYS A 70 2.47 -4.98 1.78
C CYS A 70 3.15 -6.35 1.64
N GLY A 71 2.47 -7.40 2.10
CA GLY A 71 2.90 -8.78 1.90
C GLY A 71 4.18 -9.15 2.65
N ARG A 72 4.41 -8.55 3.82
CA ARG A 72 5.60 -8.82 4.63
C ARG A 72 5.38 -10.08 5.46
N GLN A 73 6.46 -10.83 5.72
CA GLN A 73 6.42 -12.08 6.50
C GLN A 73 5.43 -13.15 5.99
N GLY A 74 5.00 -13.07 4.72
CA GLY A 74 4.02 -13.99 4.16
C GLY A 74 2.56 -13.54 4.33
N ASP A 75 2.31 -12.37 4.93
CA ASP A 75 0.97 -11.78 5.01
C ASP A 75 0.35 -11.63 3.61
N PRO A 76 -0.98 -11.70 3.49
CA PRO A 76 -1.64 -11.28 2.27
C PRO A 76 -1.44 -9.77 2.06
N GLY A 77 -1.40 -9.37 0.80
CA GLY A 77 -1.26 -7.97 0.45
C GLY A 77 -1.25 -7.79 -1.06
N ARG A 78 -1.63 -6.60 -1.52
CA ARG A 78 -1.66 -6.26 -2.93
C ARG A 78 -1.14 -4.86 -3.14
N SER A 79 -0.54 -4.62 -4.31
CA SER A 79 -0.17 -3.27 -4.73
C SER A 79 -0.66 -3.00 -6.13
N ARG A 80 -1.24 -1.82 -6.35
CA ARG A 80 -1.58 -1.33 -7.69
C ARG A 80 -1.13 0.10 -7.84
N PHE A 81 -0.59 0.42 -9.00
CA PHE A 81 -0.24 1.78 -9.37
C PHE A 81 -1.21 2.22 -10.45
N TYR A 82 -1.75 3.41 -10.30
CA TYR A 82 -2.52 4.12 -11.31
C TYR A 82 -1.63 5.20 -11.89
N LEU A 83 -1.75 5.42 -13.20
CA LEU A 83 -1.02 6.46 -13.90
C LEU A 83 -2.01 7.18 -14.82
N SER A 84 -1.75 8.46 -15.05
CA SER A 84 -2.39 9.25 -16.09
C SER A 84 -1.37 9.61 -17.16
N LEU A 85 -1.82 9.72 -18.42
CA LEU A 85 -0.99 10.26 -19.52
C LEU A 85 -0.50 11.69 -19.21
N GLU A 86 -1.17 12.39 -18.30
CA GLU A 86 -0.79 13.72 -17.84
C GLU A 86 0.27 13.72 -16.74
N ASP A 87 0.70 12.56 -16.22
CA ASP A 87 1.69 12.46 -15.16
C ASP A 87 3.08 12.90 -15.63
N ASN A 88 3.86 13.49 -14.71
CA ASN A 88 5.20 14.01 -14.98
C ASN A 88 6.12 12.96 -15.65
N LEU A 89 6.06 11.71 -15.21
CA LEU A 89 6.88 10.64 -15.79
C LEU A 89 6.56 10.42 -17.27
N LEU A 90 5.28 10.35 -17.63
CA LEU A 90 4.86 10.05 -19.00
C LEU A 90 5.07 11.24 -19.94
N ARG A 91 4.98 12.48 -19.43
CA ARG A 91 5.35 13.70 -20.17
C ARG A 91 6.78 13.65 -20.69
N ILE A 92 7.73 13.15 -19.90
CA ILE A 92 9.15 13.06 -20.27
C ILE A 92 9.38 12.05 -21.41
N PHE A 93 8.53 11.02 -21.54
CA PHE A 93 8.64 9.99 -22.58
C PHE A 93 7.86 10.30 -23.87
N GLY A 94 7.34 11.52 -24.02
CA GLY A 94 6.64 11.95 -25.23
C GLY A 94 5.15 11.59 -25.21
N SER A 95 4.48 11.84 -24.08
CA SER A 95 3.03 11.67 -23.88
C SER A 95 2.21 12.15 -25.07
N ASP A 96 2.54 13.28 -25.68
CA ASP A 96 1.75 13.88 -26.76
C ASP A 96 1.59 12.97 -27.98
N ARG A 97 2.61 12.16 -28.31
CA ARG A 97 2.53 11.18 -29.40
C ARG A 97 1.73 9.95 -29.02
N VAL A 98 1.79 9.53 -27.75
CA VAL A 98 1.06 8.37 -27.23
C VAL A 98 -0.42 8.72 -27.08
N SER A 99 -0.74 9.86 -26.49
CA SER A 99 -2.10 10.40 -26.38
C SER A 99 -2.75 10.54 -27.75
N GLY A 100 -2.06 11.14 -28.73
CA GLY A 100 -2.58 11.25 -30.09
C GLY A 100 -2.73 9.92 -30.85
N LEU A 101 -2.07 8.85 -30.41
CA LEU A 101 -2.31 7.49 -30.93
C LEU A 101 -3.52 6.85 -30.25
N MET A 102 -3.70 7.06 -28.95
CA MET A 102 -4.84 6.53 -28.18
C MET A 102 -6.17 7.17 -28.55
N GLU A 103 -6.19 8.48 -28.80
CA GLU A 103 -7.36 9.18 -29.37
C GLU A 103 -7.75 8.59 -30.74
N LYS A 104 -6.76 8.26 -31.58
CA LYS A 104 -7.00 7.65 -32.90
C LYS A 104 -7.48 6.20 -32.82
N LEU A 105 -7.16 5.51 -31.74
CA LEU A 105 -7.67 4.17 -31.44
C LEU A 105 -9.10 4.21 -30.86
N GLY A 106 -9.66 5.40 -30.63
CA GLY A 106 -11.03 5.58 -30.18
C GLY A 106 -11.24 5.36 -28.69
N MET A 107 -10.18 5.49 -27.87
CA MET A 107 -10.30 5.39 -26.41
C MET A 107 -10.98 6.64 -25.84
N GLU A 108 -11.97 6.45 -24.98
CA GLU A 108 -12.71 7.55 -24.36
C GLU A 108 -12.06 8.03 -23.05
N GLU A 109 -12.34 9.29 -22.69
CA GLU A 109 -11.85 9.87 -21.43
C GLU A 109 -12.47 9.14 -20.23
N GLY A 110 -11.62 8.55 -19.40
CA GLY A 110 -12.04 7.74 -18.25
C GLY A 110 -12.04 6.23 -18.48
N GLU A 111 -11.72 5.74 -19.68
CA GLU A 111 -11.49 4.31 -19.91
C GLU A 111 -10.15 3.85 -19.30
N ALA A 112 -10.20 2.75 -18.55
CA ALA A 112 -9.01 2.14 -17.99
C ALA A 112 -8.21 1.41 -19.08
N ILE A 113 -6.90 1.64 -19.08
CA ILE A 113 -5.94 0.93 -19.93
C ILE A 113 -5.22 -0.08 -19.04
N GLU A 114 -5.41 -1.37 -19.30
CA GLU A 114 -4.69 -2.46 -18.59
C GLU A 114 -3.49 -2.98 -19.37
#